data_AF-A0A087UF02-F1
#
_entry.id   AF-A0A087UF02-F1
#
_cell.length_a   1.000
_cell.length_b   1.000
_cell.length_c   1.000
_cell.angle_alpha   90.00
_cell.angle_beta   90.00
_cell.angle_gamma   90.00
#
_symmetry.space_group_name_H-M   'P 1'
#
loop_
_entity.id
_entity.type
_entity.pdbx_description
1 polymer ?
#
loop_
_entity_poly.entity_id
_entity_poly.type
_entity_poly.pdbx_seq_one_letter_code
_entity_poly.pdbx_strand_id
1 'polypeptide(L)'
;MGPRVKIQVKKTISLPGFPELEVFSFRIEMEEFGDEQLRKILFNSTKLQYLELTGRSNLNVKTLIQLPANLLENFILTKSNICASQHVYELFTKWHHSLKFVDVSGMKGEFINEAILGLLPPGSKSPVRGINLSGTQVTALTVKKLIELCDDLQMLRLDSCRKLQRGLKQAFIGKSELQYLLKKISDDCVDY
;
A
#
# COMPACT_ATOMS: atom_id res chain seq x y z
N MET A 1 6.08 -30.62 -52.80
CA MET A 1 5.62 -29.59 -51.84
C MET A 1 4.45 -30.16 -51.05
N GLY A 2 4.65 -30.51 -49.79
CA GLY A 2 3.58 -31.08 -48.94
C GLY A 2 2.63 -30.01 -48.40
N PRO A 3 1.39 -30.36 -48.03
CA PRO A 3 0.42 -29.39 -47.53
C PRO A 3 0.87 -28.84 -46.17
N ARG A 4 0.90 -27.51 -46.06
CA ARG A 4 1.13 -26.81 -44.78
C ARG A 4 -0.20 -26.67 -44.04
N VAL A 5 -0.34 -27.39 -42.93
CA VAL A 5 -1.45 -27.19 -42.00
C VAL A 5 -1.17 -25.93 -41.18
N LYS A 6 -1.95 -24.87 -41.40
CA LYS A 6 -1.96 -23.69 -40.52
C LYS A 6 -2.86 -23.99 -39.32
N ILE A 7 -2.26 -24.31 -38.19
CA ILE A 7 -2.98 -24.36 -36.92
C ILE A 7 -3.16 -22.92 -36.46
N GLN A 8 -4.39 -22.41 -36.55
CA GLN A 8 -4.77 -21.13 -35.99
C GLN A 8 -5.32 -21.40 -34.58
N VAL A 9 -4.54 -21.05 -33.55
CA VAL A 9 -5.02 -21.11 -32.16
C VAL A 9 -6.11 -20.04 -32.01
N LYS A 10 -7.37 -20.46 -32.15
CA LYS A 10 -8.54 -19.64 -31.83
C LYS A 10 -8.95 -19.90 -30.38
N LYS A 11 -9.28 -18.81 -29.67
CA LYS A 11 -9.63 -18.65 -28.24
C LYS A 11 -8.44 -18.64 -27.28
N THR A 12 -8.02 -17.42 -26.93
CA THR A 12 -7.65 -17.12 -25.55
C THR A 12 -8.85 -17.51 -24.69
N ILE A 13 -8.77 -18.65 -24.01
CA ILE A 13 -9.72 -19.00 -22.96
C ILE A 13 -9.58 -17.87 -21.94
N SER A 14 -10.59 -17.00 -21.83
CA SER A 14 -10.68 -16.09 -20.70
C SER A 14 -10.88 -16.97 -19.47
N LEU A 15 -9.78 -17.34 -18.83
CA LEU A 15 -9.84 -17.96 -17.51
C LEU A 15 -10.65 -16.99 -16.63
N PRO A 16 -11.60 -17.48 -15.82
CA PRO A 16 -12.50 -16.64 -15.01
C PRO A 16 -11.78 -15.84 -13.90
N GLY A 17 -10.46 -15.68 -13.97
CA GLY A 17 -9.61 -15.23 -12.87
C GLY A 17 -9.61 -16.23 -11.72
N PHE A 18 -9.20 -15.75 -10.55
CA PHE A 18 -9.22 -16.52 -9.29
C PHE A 18 -10.20 -15.87 -8.30
N PRO A 19 -11.51 -16.18 -8.36
CA PRO A 19 -12.52 -15.51 -7.53
C PRO A 19 -12.40 -15.82 -6.04
N GLU A 20 -11.92 -17.03 -5.72
CA GLU A 20 -11.70 -17.50 -4.35
C GLU A 20 -10.31 -17.14 -3.81
N LEU A 21 -9.54 -16.32 -4.53
CA LEU A 21 -8.18 -15.96 -4.12
C LEU A 21 -8.22 -15.01 -2.92
N GLU A 22 -7.69 -15.47 -1.79
CA GLU A 22 -7.57 -14.67 -0.56
C GLU A 22 -6.20 -14.02 -0.40
N VAL A 23 -5.16 -14.64 -0.95
CA VAL A 23 -3.77 -14.20 -0.81
C VAL A 23 -3.11 -14.13 -2.18
N PHE A 24 -2.59 -12.95 -2.52
CA PHE A 24 -1.71 -12.75 -3.66
C PHE A 24 -0.42 -12.09 -3.19
N SER A 25 0.70 -12.80 -3.32
CA SER A 25 2.03 -12.27 -3.08
C SER A 25 2.89 -12.49 -4.30
N PHE A 26 3.52 -11.42 -4.79
CA PHE A 26 4.38 -11.49 -5.95
C PHE A 26 5.56 -10.52 -5.81
N ARG A 27 6.76 -11.05 -6.07
CA ARG A 27 7.99 -10.27 -6.16
C ARG A 27 8.27 -9.95 -7.63
N ILE A 28 8.23 -8.67 -7.96
CA ILE A 28 8.45 -8.13 -9.30
C ILE A 28 9.96 -7.95 -9.48
N GLU A 29 10.59 -9.00 -10.01
CA GLU A 29 12.03 -9.02 -10.34
C GLU A 29 12.29 -8.73 -11.83
N MET A 30 11.30 -8.95 -12.69
CA MET A 30 11.40 -8.79 -14.15
C MET A 30 10.49 -7.67 -14.65
N GLU A 31 10.91 -6.95 -15.69
CA GLU A 31 10.14 -5.85 -16.31
C GLU A 31 8.82 -6.32 -16.96
N GLU A 32 8.66 -7.62 -17.20
CA GLU A 32 7.52 -8.20 -17.92
C GLU A 32 6.23 -8.30 -17.09
N PHE A 33 6.31 -8.21 -15.75
CA PHE A 33 5.13 -8.20 -14.91
C PHE A 33 4.62 -6.76 -14.71
N GLY A 34 3.48 -6.45 -15.32
CA GLY A 34 2.86 -5.14 -15.25
C GLY A 34 1.36 -5.17 -15.04
N ASP A 35 0.71 -4.06 -15.37
CA ASP A 35 -0.70 -3.82 -15.12
C ASP A 35 -1.62 -4.85 -15.81
N GLU A 36 -1.24 -5.33 -16.99
CA GLU A 36 -2.04 -6.30 -17.74
C GLU A 36 -2.08 -7.67 -17.06
N GLN A 37 -0.92 -8.17 -16.62
CA GLN A 37 -0.80 -9.45 -15.92
C GLN A 37 -1.54 -9.38 -14.59
N LEU A 38 -1.35 -8.28 -13.85
CA LEU A 38 -2.03 -8.06 -12.58
C LEU A 38 -3.56 -8.05 -12.75
N ARG A 39 -4.09 -7.32 -13.76
CA ARG A 39 -5.51 -7.32 -14.09
C ARG A 39 -6.00 -8.72 -14.42
N LYS A 40 -5.34 -9.45 -15.31
CA LYS A 40 -5.77 -10.80 -15.73
C LYS A 40 -5.89 -11.77 -14.56
N ILE A 41 -4.95 -11.70 -13.61
CA ILE A 41 -4.93 -12.59 -12.44
C ILE A 41 -6.03 -12.17 -11.45
N LEU A 42 -6.13 -10.88 -11.13
CA LEU A 42 -6.94 -10.38 -10.01
C LEU A 42 -8.33 -9.85 -10.41
N PHE A 43 -8.71 -9.87 -11.70
CA PHE A 43 -9.95 -9.27 -12.23
C PHE A 43 -11.24 -9.68 -11.50
N ASN A 44 -11.29 -10.89 -10.93
CA ASN A 44 -12.45 -11.41 -10.20
C ASN A 44 -12.16 -11.76 -8.73
N SER A 45 -10.99 -11.43 -8.19
CA SER A 45 -10.57 -11.81 -6.82
C SER A 45 -11.25 -10.96 -5.74
N THR A 46 -12.56 -11.14 -5.56
CA THR A 46 -13.39 -10.41 -4.59
C THR A 46 -13.10 -10.80 -3.14
N LYS A 47 -12.55 -12.01 -2.92
CA LYS A 47 -12.17 -12.53 -1.60
C LYS A 47 -10.76 -12.15 -1.14
N LEU A 48 -10.04 -11.33 -1.92
CA LEU A 48 -8.65 -11.00 -1.63
C LEU A 48 -8.53 -10.20 -0.32
N GLN A 49 -7.79 -10.78 0.63
CA GLN A 49 -7.52 -10.24 1.96
C GLN A 49 -6.05 -9.82 2.13
N TYR A 50 -5.15 -10.37 1.32
CA TYR A 50 -3.71 -10.08 1.35
C TYR A 50 -3.20 -9.81 -0.06
N LEU A 51 -2.61 -8.63 -0.26
CA LEU A 51 -1.97 -8.22 -1.49
C LEU A 51 -0.56 -7.73 -1.20
N GLU A 52 0.42 -8.49 -1.67
CA GLU A 52 1.83 -8.14 -1.63
C GLU A 52 2.41 -8.03 -3.02
N LEU A 53 2.94 -6.85 -3.33
CA LEU A 53 3.65 -6.55 -4.56
C LEU A 53 4.99 -5.90 -4.16
N THR A 54 6.08 -6.65 -4.25
CA THR A 54 7.41 -6.14 -3.85
C THR A 54 8.33 -6.01 -5.05
N GLY A 55 9.18 -4.99 -5.08
CA GLY A 55 10.18 -4.82 -6.14
C GLY A 55 9.95 -3.60 -7.00
N ARG A 56 10.73 -3.48 -8.08
CA ARG A 56 10.64 -2.32 -8.99
C ARG A 56 9.51 -2.58 -9.98
N SER A 57 8.36 -1.99 -9.70
CA SER A 57 7.18 -2.12 -10.54
C SER A 57 6.81 -0.79 -11.19
N ASN A 58 6.53 -0.79 -12.49
CA ASN A 58 5.92 0.34 -13.21
C ASN A 58 4.38 0.28 -13.16
N LEU A 59 3.80 -0.30 -12.10
CA LEU A 59 2.35 -0.43 -11.94
C LEU A 59 1.69 0.95 -11.86
N ASN A 60 0.62 1.10 -12.62
CA ASN A 60 -0.21 2.29 -12.59
C ASN A 60 -1.18 2.22 -11.40
N VAL A 61 -1.28 3.31 -10.64
CA VAL A 61 -2.21 3.46 -9.52
C VAL A 61 -3.65 3.12 -9.91
N LYS A 62 -4.06 3.56 -11.11
CA LYS A 62 -5.42 3.33 -11.64
C LYS A 62 -5.74 1.85 -11.78
N THR A 63 -4.74 1.02 -12.09
CA THR A 63 -4.92 -0.43 -12.17
C THR A 63 -5.26 -1.02 -10.81
N LEU A 64 -4.57 -0.59 -9.75
CA LEU A 64 -4.86 -1.07 -8.39
C LEU A 64 -6.24 -0.59 -7.91
N ILE A 65 -6.62 0.64 -8.25
CA ILE A 65 -7.95 1.20 -7.94
C ILE A 65 -9.07 0.35 -8.58
N GLN A 66 -8.83 -0.29 -9.73
CA GLN A 66 -9.83 -1.11 -10.41
C GLN A 66 -9.98 -2.54 -9.84
N LEU A 67 -9.11 -3.00 -8.94
CA LEU A 67 -9.17 -4.36 -8.41
C LEU A 67 -10.44 -4.61 -7.55
N PRO A 68 -11.10 -5.76 -7.61
CA PRO A 68 -12.33 -6.01 -6.85
C PRO A 68 -12.12 -6.36 -5.35
N ALA A 69 -10.94 -6.08 -4.79
CA ALA A 69 -10.49 -6.52 -3.47
C ALA A 69 -11.09 -5.70 -2.30
N ASN A 70 -12.40 -5.75 -2.09
CA ASN A 70 -13.08 -4.95 -1.05
C ASN A 70 -12.85 -5.47 0.39
N LEU A 71 -12.28 -6.66 0.53
CA LEU A 71 -11.99 -7.32 1.82
C LEU A 71 -10.50 -7.23 2.20
N LEU A 72 -9.73 -6.35 1.54
CA LEU A 72 -8.28 -6.31 1.70
C LEU A 72 -7.88 -5.86 3.11
N GLU A 73 -7.21 -6.73 3.86
CA GLU A 73 -6.75 -6.45 5.22
C GLU A 73 -5.25 -6.14 5.28
N ASN A 74 -4.46 -6.74 4.40
CA ASN A 74 -3.01 -6.59 4.35
C ASN A 74 -2.60 -6.08 2.97
N PHE A 75 -1.97 -4.90 2.94
CA PHE A 75 -1.48 -4.30 1.71
C PHE A 75 0.00 -3.96 1.81
N ILE A 76 0.81 -4.73 1.11
CA ILE A 76 2.27 -4.62 1.10
C ILE A 76 2.69 -4.18 -0.30
N LEU A 77 3.22 -2.98 -0.41
CA LEU A 77 3.70 -2.40 -1.66
C LEU A 77 5.06 -1.73 -1.42
N THR A 78 6.13 -2.51 -1.50
CA THR A 78 7.47 -2.03 -1.16
C THR A 78 8.30 -1.72 -2.39
N LYS A 79 9.15 -0.69 -2.29
CA LYS A 79 10.07 -0.25 -3.37
C LYS A 79 9.39 0.12 -4.71
N SER A 80 8.08 0.40 -4.68
CA SER A 80 7.30 0.85 -5.84
C SER A 80 7.28 2.39 -5.96
N ASN A 81 6.96 2.88 -7.16
CA ASN A 81 6.89 4.30 -7.51
C ASN A 81 5.44 4.85 -7.53
N ILE A 82 4.48 4.13 -6.95
CA ILE A 82 3.06 4.51 -7.00
C ILE A 82 2.77 5.88 -6.38
N CYS A 83 3.57 6.28 -5.38
CA CYS A 83 3.45 7.57 -4.70
C CYS A 83 3.97 8.74 -5.54
N ALA A 84 4.37 8.52 -6.80
CA ALA A 84 4.62 9.59 -7.77
C ALA A 84 3.31 10.15 -8.38
N SER A 85 2.16 9.50 -8.15
CA SER A 85 0.86 9.94 -8.66
C SER A 85 -0.02 10.46 -7.53
N GLN A 86 -0.67 11.60 -7.76
CA GLN A 86 -1.69 12.17 -6.87
C GLN A 86 -2.90 11.24 -6.62
N HIS A 87 -3.17 10.27 -7.51
CA HIS A 87 -4.27 9.32 -7.35
C HIS A 87 -4.02 8.28 -6.25
N VAL A 88 -2.82 8.27 -5.65
CA VAL A 88 -2.52 7.35 -4.54
C VAL A 88 -3.44 7.57 -3.34
N TYR A 89 -3.93 8.80 -3.13
CA TYR A 89 -4.94 9.07 -2.11
C TYR A 89 -6.21 8.23 -2.33
N GLU A 90 -6.71 8.17 -3.57
CA GLU A 90 -7.91 7.40 -3.94
C GLU A 90 -7.69 5.89 -3.72
N LEU A 91 -6.48 5.40 -4.03
CA LEU A 91 -6.12 3.99 -3.81
C LEU A 91 -6.22 3.60 -2.33
N PHE A 92 -5.66 4.40 -1.43
CA PHE A 92 -5.70 4.11 0.00
C PHE A 92 -7.09 4.36 0.59
N THR A 93 -7.80 5.37 0.09
CA THR A 93 -9.20 5.63 0.46
C THR A 93 -10.09 4.46 0.08
N LYS A 94 -9.91 3.83 -1.09
CA LYS A 94 -10.73 2.70 -1.52
C LYS A 94 -10.78 1.53 -0.51
N TRP A 95 -9.67 1.25 0.17
CA TRP A 95 -9.54 0.11 1.09
C TRP A 95 -9.44 0.53 2.56
N HIS A 96 -9.68 1.81 2.86
CA HIS A 96 -9.52 2.36 4.20
C HIS A 96 -10.33 1.61 5.26
N HIS A 97 -11.50 1.08 4.88
CA HIS A 97 -12.47 0.45 5.78
C HIS A 97 -12.08 -0.97 6.20
N SER A 98 -11.13 -1.62 5.52
CA SER A 98 -10.74 -3.01 5.77
C SER A 98 -9.26 -3.19 6.12
N LEU A 99 -8.39 -2.24 5.74
CA LEU A 99 -6.96 -2.36 5.94
C LEU A 99 -6.57 -2.38 7.43
N LYS A 100 -5.89 -3.46 7.84
CA LYS A 100 -5.32 -3.65 9.17
C LYS A 100 -3.80 -3.45 9.17
N PHE A 101 -3.13 -3.91 8.12
CA PHE A 101 -1.67 -3.82 7.98
C PHE A 101 -1.27 -3.24 6.64
N VAL A 102 -0.42 -2.22 6.69
CA VAL A 102 0.07 -1.51 5.51
C VAL A 102 1.59 -1.45 5.56
N ASP A 103 2.25 -1.95 4.51
CA ASP A 103 3.69 -1.79 4.35
C ASP A 103 3.99 -1.09 3.03
N VAL A 104 4.46 0.14 3.13
CA VAL A 104 4.87 0.99 2.00
C VAL A 104 6.35 1.36 2.12
N SER A 105 7.13 0.49 2.76
CA SER A 105 8.54 0.74 3.00
C SER A 105 9.33 0.86 1.71
N GLY A 106 10.28 1.81 1.71
CA GLY A 106 11.13 2.12 0.57
C GLY A 106 10.38 2.73 -0.62
N MET A 107 9.10 3.09 -0.49
CA MET A 107 8.39 3.81 -1.54
C MET A 107 9.00 5.19 -1.79
N LYS A 108 9.07 5.55 -3.07
CA LYS A 108 9.52 6.86 -3.54
C LYS A 108 8.34 7.63 -4.13
N GLY A 109 8.42 8.96 -4.05
CA GLY A 109 7.37 9.86 -4.50
C GLY A 109 7.11 10.97 -3.49
N GLU A 110 6.40 11.99 -3.95
CA GLU A 110 6.01 13.16 -3.14
C GLU A 110 4.66 12.94 -2.42
N PHE A 111 3.78 12.12 -2.98
CA PHE A 111 2.41 11.91 -2.49
C PHE A 111 2.28 10.87 -1.38
N ILE A 112 3.38 10.53 -0.69
CA ILE A 112 3.34 9.55 0.40
C ILE A 112 2.46 10.02 1.56
N ASN A 113 2.45 11.32 1.86
CA ASN A 113 1.65 11.84 2.97
C ASN A 113 0.15 11.74 2.63
N GLU A 114 -0.22 12.03 1.40
CA GLU A 114 -1.54 11.92 0.82
C GLU A 114 -2.00 10.46 0.78
N ALA A 115 -1.13 9.53 0.38
CA ALA A 115 -1.42 8.10 0.44
C ALA A 115 -1.84 7.68 1.86
N ILE A 116 -1.06 8.09 2.86
CA ILE A 116 -1.34 7.76 4.26
C ILE A 116 -2.59 8.47 4.78
N LEU A 117 -2.84 9.72 4.38
CA LEU A 117 -4.09 10.41 4.73
C LEU A 117 -5.32 9.75 4.08
N GLY A 118 -5.17 9.03 2.97
CA GLY A 118 -6.23 8.20 2.40
C GLY A 118 -6.70 7.07 3.32
N LEU A 119 -5.89 6.65 4.31
CA LEU A 119 -6.32 5.70 5.34
C LEU A 119 -7.25 6.33 6.40
N LEU A 120 -7.36 7.66 6.39
CA LEU A 120 -8.03 8.49 7.38
C LEU A 120 -9.10 9.42 6.74
N PRO A 121 -10.04 8.90 5.94
CA PRO A 121 -11.04 9.76 5.33
C PRO A 121 -11.92 10.42 6.41
N PRO A 122 -12.36 11.68 6.20
CA PRO A 122 -13.16 12.41 7.18
C PRO A 122 -14.40 11.64 7.64
N GLY A 123 -14.64 11.63 8.95
CA GLY A 123 -15.82 10.99 9.56
C GLY A 123 -15.76 9.46 9.61
N SER A 124 -14.64 8.84 9.24
CA SER A 124 -14.46 7.39 9.28
C SER A 124 -13.47 6.96 10.35
N LYS A 125 -13.69 5.77 10.93
CA LYS A 125 -12.69 5.10 11.76
C LYS A 125 -11.79 4.24 10.87
N SER A 126 -10.51 4.20 11.20
CA SER A 126 -9.53 3.35 10.51
C SER A 126 -9.26 2.09 11.37
N PRO A 127 -9.43 0.87 10.83
CA PRO A 127 -9.11 -0.37 11.54
C PRO A 127 -7.61 -0.71 11.50
N VAL A 128 -6.77 0.21 11.02
CA VAL A 128 -5.34 0.01 10.84
C VAL A 128 -4.65 -0.20 12.19
N ARG A 129 -3.95 -1.32 12.30
CA ARG A 129 -3.20 -1.76 13.50
C ARG A 129 -1.70 -1.64 13.32
N GLY A 130 -1.19 -1.76 12.10
CA GLY A 130 0.25 -1.72 11.84
C GLY A 130 0.59 -1.01 10.54
N ILE A 131 1.55 -0.10 10.57
CA ILE A 131 2.04 0.60 9.40
C ILE A 131 3.57 0.59 9.37
N ASN A 132 4.13 0.17 8.24
CA ASN A 132 5.56 0.30 7.97
C ASN A 132 5.80 1.41 6.93
N LEU A 133 6.40 2.51 7.37
CA LEU A 133 6.75 3.67 6.54
C LEU A 133 8.27 3.80 6.35
N SER A 134 9.04 2.78 6.73
CA SER A 134 10.49 2.87 6.74
C SER A 134 11.06 3.23 5.36
N GLY A 135 12.02 4.14 5.32
CA GLY A 135 12.68 4.60 4.09
C GLY A 135 11.85 5.57 3.23
N THR A 136 10.69 6.02 3.70
CA THR A 136 9.84 6.98 2.97
C THR A 136 10.17 8.45 3.31
N GLN A 137 9.39 9.38 2.74
CA GLN A 137 9.46 10.82 3.01
C GLN A 137 8.25 11.32 3.83
N VAL A 138 7.66 10.46 4.67
CA VAL A 138 6.56 10.86 5.56
C VAL A 138 6.99 11.99 6.50
N THR A 139 6.06 12.91 6.78
CA THR A 139 6.26 14.05 7.67
C THR A 139 5.80 13.75 9.10
N ALA A 140 6.34 14.49 10.06
CA ALA A 140 5.90 14.40 11.46
C ALA A 140 4.40 14.72 11.63
N LEU A 141 3.87 15.67 10.85
CA LEU A 141 2.45 16.02 10.86
C LEU A 141 1.56 14.84 10.44
N THR A 142 1.94 14.10 9.39
CA THR A 142 1.21 12.91 8.96
C THR A 142 1.29 11.79 10.00
N VAL A 143 2.47 11.60 10.61
CA VAL A 143 2.65 10.63 11.71
C VAL A 143 1.77 10.99 12.91
N LYS A 144 1.72 12.27 13.30
CA LYS A 144 0.85 12.77 14.36
C LYS A 144 -0.62 12.43 14.08
N LYS A 145 -1.13 12.76 12.89
CA LYS A 145 -2.50 12.45 12.48
C LYS A 145 -2.81 10.95 12.53
N LEU A 146 -1.87 10.10 12.10
CA LEU A 146 -2.04 8.64 12.20
C LEU A 146 -2.26 8.19 13.64
N ILE A 147 -1.44 8.66 14.58
CA ILE A 147 -1.53 8.26 15.99
C ILE A 147 -2.81 8.80 16.63
N GLU A 148 -3.22 10.01 16.27
CA GLU A 148 -4.41 10.66 16.81
C GLU A 148 -5.73 10.08 16.26
N LEU A 149 -5.74 9.59 15.02
CA LEU A 149 -6.97 9.19 14.32
C LEU A 149 -7.12 7.67 14.13
N CYS A 150 -6.05 6.87 14.31
CA CYS A 150 -6.13 5.41 14.31
C CYS A 150 -6.17 4.86 15.73
N ASP A 151 -7.37 4.73 16.30
CA ASP A 151 -7.57 4.21 17.68
C ASP A 151 -6.93 2.83 17.90
N ASP A 152 -6.93 1.97 16.88
CA ASP A 152 -6.44 0.59 16.96
C ASP A 152 -4.96 0.43 16.62
N LEU A 153 -4.24 1.52 16.31
CA LEU A 153 -2.84 1.46 15.93
C LEU A 153 -1.98 0.89 17.07
N GLN A 154 -1.22 -0.16 16.77
CA GLN A 154 -0.31 -0.84 17.68
C GLN A 154 1.13 -0.86 17.19
N MET A 155 1.40 -0.59 15.91
CA MET A 155 2.74 -0.66 15.37
C MET A 155 2.95 0.40 14.30
N LEU A 156 4.03 1.15 14.43
CA LEU A 156 4.46 2.13 13.45
C LEU A 156 5.98 2.04 13.26
N ARG A 157 6.45 1.76 12.04
CA ARG A 157 7.87 1.76 11.71
C ARG A 157 8.27 2.98 10.91
N LEU A 158 9.27 3.71 11.40
CA LEU A 158 9.75 4.98 10.84
C LEU A 158 11.26 4.96 10.52
N ASP A 159 11.85 3.77 10.44
CA ASP A 159 13.29 3.61 10.21
C ASP A 159 13.70 4.33 8.91
N SER A 160 14.80 5.08 8.91
CA SER A 160 15.32 5.74 7.70
C SER A 160 14.36 6.72 6.98
N CYS A 161 13.31 7.22 7.63
CA CYS A 161 12.45 8.27 7.05
C CYS A 161 13.24 9.59 6.91
N ARG A 162 13.34 10.11 5.68
CA ARG A 162 14.25 11.24 5.38
C ARG A 162 13.77 12.60 5.92
N LYS A 163 12.46 12.81 6.02
CA LYS A 163 11.85 14.05 6.54
C LYS A 163 11.62 14.05 8.05
N LEU A 164 11.97 12.98 8.75
CA LEU A 164 11.89 12.92 10.21
C LEU A 164 13.25 13.23 10.84
N GLN A 165 13.23 13.74 12.08
CA GLN A 165 14.44 13.92 12.87
C GLN A 165 15.02 12.58 13.33
N ARG A 166 16.33 12.54 13.63
CA ARG A 166 17.06 11.29 13.95
C ARG A 166 16.42 10.51 15.11
N GLY A 167 15.93 11.20 16.15
CA GLY A 167 15.31 10.59 17.33
C GLY A 167 13.95 9.93 17.10
N LEU A 168 13.34 10.11 15.92
CA LEU A 168 12.04 9.55 15.56
C LEU A 168 12.14 8.33 14.64
N LYS A 169 13.35 7.99 14.15
CA LYS A 169 13.56 6.98 13.09
C LYS A 169 13.74 5.57 13.66
N GLN A 170 12.68 5.03 14.24
CA GLN A 170 12.67 3.68 14.80
C GLN A 170 11.29 3.04 14.68
N ALA A 171 11.18 1.79 15.13
CA ALA A 171 9.88 1.16 15.34
C ALA A 171 9.30 1.59 16.70
N PHE A 172 7.99 1.82 16.72
CA PHE A 172 7.21 2.07 17.93
C PHE A 172 6.12 1.00 18.00
N ILE A 173 6.10 0.25 19.09
CA ILE A 173 5.25 -0.92 19.30
C ILE A 173 4.45 -0.75 20.60
N GLY A 174 3.14 -0.93 20.48
CA GLY A 174 2.17 -0.74 21.55
C GLY A 174 1.78 0.72 21.77
N LYS A 175 0.65 0.93 22.45
CA LYS A 175 0.08 2.25 22.72
C LYS A 175 1.06 3.18 23.46
N SER A 176 1.82 2.67 24.44
CA SER A 176 2.74 3.50 25.24
C SER A 176 3.84 4.14 24.40
N GLU A 177 4.45 3.39 23.48
CA GLU A 177 5.49 3.92 22.60
C GLU A 177 4.93 4.89 21.56
N LEU A 178 3.72 4.62 21.04
CA LEU A 178 3.03 5.54 20.14
C LEU A 178 2.65 6.86 20.82
N GLN A 179 2.22 6.84 22.07
CA GLN A 179 1.95 8.05 22.85
C GLN A 179 3.23 8.84 23.16
N TYR A 180 4.32 8.14 23.46
CA TYR A 180 5.64 8.77 23.60
C TYR A 180 6.08 9.47 22.31
N LEU A 181 5.89 8.83 21.15
CA LEU A 181 6.16 9.41 19.85
C LEU A 181 5.30 10.65 19.59
N LEU A 182 3.99 10.59 19.87
CA LEU A 182 3.07 11.72 19.71
C LEU A 182 3.50 12.93 20.55
N LYS A 183 3.91 12.69 21.80
CA LYS A 183 4.44 13.74 22.66
C LYS A 183 5.69 14.38 22.06
N LYS A 184 6.68 13.58 21.65
CA LYS A 184 7.90 14.10 21.01
C LYS A 184 7.60 14.96 19.78
N ILE A 185 6.73 14.49 18.89
CA ILE A 185 6.36 15.25 17.69
C ILE A 185 5.67 16.57 18.07
N SER A 186 4.87 16.56 19.13
CA SER A 186 4.14 17.77 19.57
C SER A 186 5.06 18.78 20.24
N ASP A 187 6.05 18.32 21.01
CA ASP A 187 7.05 19.17 21.65
C ASP A 187 7.98 19.81 20.59
N ASP A 188 8.35 19.06 19.53
CA ASP A 188 9.17 19.57 18.41
C ASP A 188 8.42 20.59 17.51
N CYS A 189 7.09 20.68 17.59
CA CYS A 189 6.28 21.64 16.84
C CYS A 189 6.14 23.02 17.51
N VAL A 190 6.72 23.23 18.71
CA VAL A 190 6.62 24.49 19.46
C VAL A 190 7.71 25.51 19.05
N ASP A 191 8.69 25.10 18.25
CA ASP A 191 9.88 25.92 17.92
C ASP A 191 9.87 26.60 16.53
N TYR A 192 8.71 26.87 15.93
CA TYR A 192 8.60 27.67 14.68
C TYR A 192 7.49 28.72 14.71
#